data_AF-A0A7S1G6V4-F1
#
_entry.id   AF-A0A7S1G6V4-F1
#
_cell.length_a   1.000
_cell.length_b   1.000
_cell.length_c   1.000
_cell.angle_alpha   90.00
_cell.angle_beta   90.00
_cell.angle_gamma   90.00
#
_symmetry.space_group_name_H-M   'P 1'
#
loop_
_entity.id
_entity.type
_entity.pdbx_description
1 polymer ?
#
loop_
_entity_poly.entity_id
_entity_poly.type
_entity_poly.pdbx_seq_one_letter_code
_entity_poly.pdbx_strand_id
1 'polypeptide(L)'
;RALTVAAPAHDALPAVAAVAAGGLARVPYRVLFELLQSLTAADVAALSATCRWMRRCCDDGRLWRVMFRRQYPRSALTPDSLGGWKAALALEVNHAAHASVCFYTKASHEEEVLGVPVAFTTNPRTREIDYMHSTMELLSRSAYADARVRTTAWNERFAAWLPLYLTADHFERALPHIRAACLGLSSESRDKRGGFEPEMVLDVLPRLMNTMVVLIADNGVAKSSAAIDGYCQLHRLFIALCQRYRRLAAAVRSQVAAFLRDAKYRTKAHTPSLGNFLPLLSVCEGLPWATIAPALVAESFDRAVIWVCRKHAALANVSASASASGGAGGASGVSAAQQERLDKTLDATEVSNRIFAFHVAFLRIMADTSTTPLASMAARYDLLYGNAPRALKVRFLAAIRATTDEAASWPRFFASVGLVCPAPARLCAMLEQAVRNSEAKRYHRRGMDFSRVHASGVSNILLRG
;
A
#
# COMPACT_ATOMS: atom_id res chain seq x y z
N ARG A 1 19.91 23.47 -6.45
CA ARG A 1 18.91 24.54 -6.16
C ARG A 1 18.17 24.11 -4.91
N ALA A 2 18.10 24.98 -3.90
CA ALA A 2 17.52 24.66 -2.59
C ALA A 2 16.02 24.38 -2.74
N LEU A 3 15.53 23.30 -2.14
CA LEU A 3 14.10 22.99 -2.07
C LEU A 3 13.47 23.89 -1.01
N THR A 4 12.53 24.71 -1.46
CA THR A 4 11.81 25.70 -0.69
C THR A 4 10.62 25.05 0.03
N VAL A 5 10.74 24.90 1.35
CA VAL A 5 9.65 24.42 2.21
C VAL A 5 9.02 25.63 2.89
N ALA A 6 7.81 25.99 2.47
CA ALA A 6 7.02 27.06 3.08
C ALA A 6 6.67 26.70 4.54
N ALA A 7 6.88 27.65 5.45
CA ALA A 7 6.46 27.52 6.85
C ALA A 7 5.68 28.77 7.30
N PRO A 8 4.83 28.66 8.33
CA PRO A 8 4.06 29.79 8.83
C PRO A 8 4.96 30.73 9.64
N ALA A 9 4.67 32.03 9.56
CA ALA A 9 5.38 33.09 10.26
C ALA A 9 5.00 33.12 11.75
N HIS A 10 5.99 33.24 12.65
CA HIS A 10 5.84 33.92 13.95
C HIS A 10 7.22 34.26 14.55
N ASP A 11 7.48 35.57 14.71
CA ASP A 11 8.48 36.11 15.63
C ASP A 11 7.88 36.27 17.03
N ALA A 12 8.68 35.94 18.05
CA ALA A 12 8.37 35.91 19.50
C ALA A 12 7.37 34.83 19.98
N LEU A 13 7.75 34.07 21.02
CA LEU A 13 6.83 33.22 21.79
C LEU A 13 5.80 34.13 22.52
N PRO A 14 4.51 34.19 22.13
CA PRO A 14 3.48 34.85 22.91
C PRO A 14 3.08 33.95 24.07
N ALA A 15 2.69 34.59 25.19
CA ALA A 15 2.40 33.98 26.48
C ALA A 15 1.33 32.89 26.43
N VAL A 16 1.72 31.64 26.17
CA VAL A 16 0.90 30.49 26.57
C VAL A 16 1.18 30.27 28.04
N ALA A 17 0.13 30.38 28.86
CA ALA A 17 0.24 30.16 30.29
C ALA A 17 0.90 28.79 30.54
N ALA A 18 1.97 28.77 31.35
CA ALA A 18 2.66 27.56 31.83
C ALA A 18 1.78 26.66 32.73
N VAL A 19 0.47 26.90 32.73
CA VAL A 19 -0.51 26.19 33.52
C VAL A 19 -0.44 24.71 33.15
N ALA A 20 -0.06 23.89 34.12
CA ALA A 20 0.19 22.45 34.01
C ALA A 20 1.48 22.02 33.27
N ALA A 21 2.48 22.90 33.09
CA ALA A 21 3.75 22.57 32.43
C ALA A 21 4.88 22.06 33.39
N GLY A 22 4.56 21.86 34.67
CA GLY A 22 5.48 21.30 35.66
C GLY A 22 6.69 22.19 36.00
N GLY A 23 7.72 21.62 36.63
CA GLY A 23 8.91 22.35 37.07
C GLY A 23 9.77 22.92 35.93
N LEU A 24 9.79 22.27 34.76
CA LEU A 24 10.56 22.72 33.59
C LEU A 24 10.09 24.09 33.06
N ALA A 25 8.82 24.45 33.28
CA ALA A 25 8.33 25.76 32.88
C ALA A 25 8.87 26.92 33.73
N ARG A 26 9.52 26.64 34.86
CA ARG A 26 10.22 27.63 35.69
C ARG A 26 11.65 27.88 35.22
N VAL A 27 12.19 27.02 34.34
CA VAL A 27 13.54 27.19 33.79
C VAL A 27 13.51 28.30 32.75
N PRO A 28 14.46 29.28 32.78
CA PRO A 28 14.55 30.30 31.75
C PRO A 28 14.67 29.68 30.37
N TYR A 29 13.91 30.19 29.39
CA TYR A 29 13.85 29.60 28.05
C TYR A 29 15.23 29.40 27.42
N ARG A 30 16.17 30.33 27.65
CA ARG A 30 17.55 30.20 27.16
C ARG A 30 18.23 28.94 27.69
N VAL A 31 18.11 28.65 28.98
CA VAL A 31 18.69 27.44 29.59
C VAL A 31 17.97 26.20 29.07
N LEU A 32 16.65 26.25 28.94
CA LEU A 32 15.90 25.15 28.34
C LEU A 32 16.31 24.88 26.90
N PHE A 33 16.53 25.91 26.09
CA PHE A 33 16.98 25.78 24.70
C PHE A 33 18.35 25.09 24.63
N GLU A 34 19.30 25.46 25.49
CA GLU A 34 20.61 24.82 25.59
C GLU A 34 20.50 23.33 25.97
N LEU A 35 19.55 22.98 26.85
CA LEU A 35 19.25 21.59 27.17
C LEU A 35 18.65 20.85 25.96
N LEU A 36 17.62 21.42 25.33
CA LEU A 36 16.92 20.81 24.20
C LEU A 36 17.85 20.55 23.00
N GLN A 37 18.76 21.48 22.68
CA GLN A 37 19.71 21.28 21.58
C GLN A 37 20.70 20.14 21.84
N SER A 38 20.97 19.79 23.11
CA SER A 38 21.87 18.67 23.44
C SER A 38 21.23 17.30 23.19
N LEU A 39 19.90 17.24 23.09
CA LEU A 39 19.14 16.02 22.90
C LEU A 39 19.13 15.53 21.45
N THR A 40 18.64 14.31 21.24
CA THR A 40 18.34 13.80 19.88
C THR A 40 16.99 14.31 19.38
N ALA A 41 16.76 14.26 18.06
CA ALA A 41 15.48 14.64 17.47
C ALA A 41 14.30 13.80 17.99
N ALA A 42 14.56 12.53 18.34
CA ALA A 42 13.58 11.63 18.92
C ALA A 42 13.19 12.07 20.35
N ASP A 43 14.17 12.45 21.17
CA ASP A 43 13.94 12.93 22.53
C ASP A 43 13.15 14.25 22.54
N VAL A 44 13.52 15.19 21.66
CA VAL A 44 12.78 16.45 21.48
C VAL A 44 11.34 16.18 21.04
N ALA A 45 11.13 15.24 20.12
CA ALA A 45 9.78 14.83 19.73
C ALA A 45 8.99 14.19 20.88
N ALA A 46 9.61 13.34 21.70
CA ALA A 46 8.98 12.74 22.88
C ALA A 46 8.59 13.82 23.91
N LEU A 47 9.49 14.77 24.19
CA LEU A 47 9.21 15.91 25.06
C LEU A 47 8.06 16.77 24.52
N SER A 48 8.00 17.00 23.20
CA SER A 48 6.92 17.76 22.56
C SER A 48 5.52 17.13 22.71
N ALA A 49 5.46 15.84 23.07
CA ALA A 49 4.21 15.12 23.32
C ALA A 49 3.72 15.22 24.77
N THR A 50 4.52 15.75 25.70
CA THR A 50 4.21 15.75 27.14
C THR A 50 3.18 16.81 27.53
N CYS A 51 3.33 18.06 27.06
CA CYS A 51 2.40 19.15 27.34
C CYS A 51 2.44 20.22 26.25
N ARG A 52 1.41 21.08 26.19
CA ARG A 52 1.30 22.15 25.17
C ARG A 52 2.45 23.15 25.22
N TRP A 53 2.94 23.46 26.43
CA TRP A 53 4.07 24.37 26.61
C TRP A 53 5.36 23.77 26.05
N MET A 54 5.68 22.53 26.43
CA MET A 54 6.86 21.82 25.94
C MET A 54 6.79 21.57 24.43
N ARG A 55 5.61 21.28 23.88
CA ARG A 55 5.39 21.23 22.43
C ARG A 55 5.86 22.51 21.75
N ARG A 56 5.45 23.66 22.28
CA ARG A 56 5.79 24.96 21.72
C ARG A 56 7.29 25.25 21.79
N CYS A 57 7.95 24.91 22.91
CA CYS A 57 9.41 25.03 23.04
C CYS A 57 10.15 24.09 22.07
N CYS A 58 9.67 22.84 21.93
CA CYS A 58 10.26 21.85 21.04
C CYS A 58 9.98 22.14 19.55
N ASP A 59 9.00 22.99 19.22
CA ASP A 59 8.68 23.39 17.84
C ASP A 59 9.45 24.66 17.39
N ASP A 60 10.38 25.19 18.20
CA ASP A 60 11.21 26.34 17.81
C ASP A 60 12.11 26.01 16.60
N GLY A 61 11.92 26.75 15.52
CA GLY A 61 12.71 26.62 14.29
C GLY A 61 14.23 26.79 14.48
N ARG A 62 14.66 27.60 15.45
CA ARG A 62 16.09 27.78 15.78
C ARG A 62 16.68 26.49 16.34
N LEU A 63 15.93 25.78 17.18
CA LEU A 63 16.33 24.49 17.74
C LEU A 63 16.53 23.49 16.60
N TRP A 64 15.53 23.34 15.74
CA TRP A 64 15.61 22.43 14.59
C TRP A 64 16.73 22.80 13.62
N ARG A 65 17.03 24.09 13.42
CA ARG A 65 18.17 24.53 12.61
C ARG A 65 19.50 24.06 13.18
N VAL A 66 19.70 24.24 14.49
CA VAL A 66 20.92 23.79 15.19
C VAL A 66 21.06 22.27 15.06
N MET A 67 19.99 21.52 15.35
CA MET A 67 19.99 20.07 15.24
C MET A 67 20.29 19.59 13.81
N PHE A 68 19.67 20.22 12.82
CA PHE A 68 19.89 19.95 11.41
C PHE A 68 21.34 20.16 11.01
N ARG A 69 21.92 21.34 11.32
CA ARG A 69 23.30 21.67 10.94
C ARG A 69 24.31 20.79 11.66
N ARG A 70 24.03 20.36 12.89
CA ARG A 70 24.86 19.40 13.63
C ARG A 70 24.84 18.01 12.98
N GLN A 71 23.66 17.51 12.61
CA GLN A 71 23.51 16.15 12.09
C GLN A 71 23.85 16.05 10.60
N TYR A 72 23.56 17.09 9.82
CA TYR A 72 23.71 17.14 8.37
C TYR A 72 24.45 18.42 7.92
N PRO A 73 25.71 18.63 8.36
CA PRO A 73 26.46 19.85 8.05
C PRO A 73 26.70 20.07 6.55
N ARG A 74 26.62 19.00 5.74
CA ARG A 74 26.83 19.02 4.28
C ARG A 74 25.53 19.08 3.47
N SER A 75 24.35 19.04 4.11
CA SER A 75 23.10 19.10 3.33
C SER A 75 22.91 20.49 2.71
N ALA A 76 22.43 20.48 1.47
CA ALA A 76 22.09 21.67 0.71
C ALA A 76 20.68 22.21 1.04
N LEU A 77 19.88 21.50 1.84
CA LEU A 77 18.54 21.95 2.21
C LEU A 77 18.61 23.23 3.06
N THR A 78 17.88 24.25 2.62
CA THR A 78 17.73 25.52 3.33
C THR A 78 16.28 25.98 3.15
N PRO A 79 15.44 25.87 4.19
CA PRO A 79 14.08 26.39 4.15
C PRO A 79 14.04 27.91 4.07
N ASP A 80 12.93 28.46 3.55
CA ASP A 80 12.72 29.91 3.40
C ASP A 80 12.47 30.63 4.73
N SER A 81 12.18 29.88 5.79
CA SER A 81 11.87 30.43 7.10
C SER A 81 12.39 29.54 8.22
N LEU A 82 12.50 30.11 9.43
CA LEU A 82 12.93 29.36 10.61
C LEU A 82 11.99 28.18 10.91
N GLY A 83 10.68 28.31 10.70
CA GLY A 83 9.71 27.23 10.92
C GLY A 83 9.94 26.00 10.03
N GLY A 84 10.63 26.16 8.89
CA GLY A 84 10.84 25.07 7.94
C GLY A 84 11.94 24.08 8.32
N TRP A 85 12.78 24.38 9.33
CA TRP A 85 13.94 23.53 9.67
C TRP A 85 13.55 22.15 10.19
N LYS A 86 12.41 22.02 10.88
CA LYS A 86 11.88 20.72 11.30
C LYS A 86 11.53 19.84 10.10
N ALA A 87 10.92 20.44 9.08
CA ALA A 87 10.56 19.74 7.85
C ALA A 87 11.81 19.39 7.01
N ALA A 88 12.79 20.29 6.90
CA ALA A 88 14.06 19.97 6.24
C ALA A 88 14.78 18.81 6.92
N LEU A 89 14.82 18.76 8.26
CA LEU A 89 15.37 17.62 8.98
C LEU A 89 14.62 16.33 8.64
N ALA A 90 13.29 16.37 8.62
CA ALA A 90 12.49 15.20 8.23
C ALA A 90 12.80 14.76 6.79
N LEU A 91 12.89 15.68 5.84
CA LEU A 91 13.24 15.37 4.45
C LEU A 91 14.63 14.71 4.33
N GLU A 92 15.62 15.24 5.04
CA GLU A 92 17.00 14.75 4.99
C GLU A 92 17.13 13.36 5.64
N VAL A 93 16.56 13.16 6.83
CA VAL A 93 16.54 11.86 7.53
C VAL A 93 15.89 10.77 6.69
N ASN A 94 14.91 11.15 5.87
CA ASN A 94 14.16 10.23 5.01
C ASN A 94 14.71 10.16 3.57
N HIS A 95 15.76 10.92 3.24
CA HIS A 95 16.29 11.07 1.88
C HIS A 95 15.23 11.44 0.83
N ALA A 96 14.19 12.18 1.25
CA ALA A 96 13.03 12.49 0.42
C ALA A 96 13.22 13.74 -0.45
N ALA A 97 14.21 14.58 -0.13
CA ALA A 97 14.46 15.82 -0.85
C ALA A 97 14.88 15.61 -2.31
N HIS A 98 15.74 14.64 -2.59
CA HIS A 98 16.35 14.47 -3.92
C HIS A 98 15.46 13.73 -4.93
N ALA A 99 14.28 13.25 -4.53
CA ALA A 99 13.48 12.28 -5.29
C ALA A 99 12.36 12.89 -6.15
N SER A 100 12.30 14.22 -6.30
CA SER A 100 11.09 14.91 -6.81
C SER A 100 11.32 15.68 -8.13
N VAL A 101 12.10 15.15 -9.06
CA VAL A 101 12.33 15.75 -10.40
C VAL A 101 12.03 14.77 -11.53
N CYS A 102 11.65 15.31 -12.69
CA CYS A 102 11.45 14.51 -13.89
C CYS A 102 12.75 13.85 -14.35
N PHE A 103 12.72 12.55 -14.68
CA PHE A 103 13.91 11.85 -15.18
C PHE A 103 14.40 12.37 -16.55
N TYR A 104 13.50 12.98 -17.34
CA TYR A 104 13.80 13.49 -18.69
C TYR A 104 14.16 14.98 -18.67
N THR A 105 13.21 15.87 -18.35
CA THR A 105 13.43 17.34 -18.37
C THR A 105 14.21 17.86 -17.17
N LYS A 106 14.35 17.06 -16.11
CA LYS A 106 14.86 17.47 -14.78
C LYS A 106 14.03 18.55 -14.08
N ALA A 107 12.86 18.89 -14.63
CA ALA A 107 11.91 19.82 -14.00
C ALA A 107 11.43 19.29 -12.65
N SER A 108 11.33 20.19 -11.66
CA SER A 108 10.80 19.88 -10.34
C SER A 108 9.28 19.87 -10.31
N HIS A 109 8.71 19.37 -9.21
CA HIS A 109 7.28 19.44 -8.95
C HIS A 109 6.76 20.87 -8.74
N GLU A 110 7.62 21.84 -8.43
CA GLU A 110 7.25 23.25 -8.34
C GLU A 110 7.07 23.84 -9.75
N GLU A 111 7.96 23.46 -10.68
CA GLU A 111 7.97 23.96 -12.06
C GLU A 111 6.87 23.33 -12.93
N GLU A 112 6.61 22.02 -12.76
CA GLU A 112 5.70 21.27 -13.62
C GLU A 112 4.83 20.26 -12.88
N VAL A 113 3.75 19.81 -13.55
CA VAL A 113 2.99 18.65 -13.09
C VAL A 113 3.79 17.38 -13.41
N LEU A 114 4.30 16.74 -12.36
CA LEU A 114 4.92 15.42 -12.42
C LEU A 114 3.91 14.27 -12.20
N GLY A 115 4.15 13.16 -12.90
CA GLY A 115 3.40 11.91 -12.82
C GLY A 115 4.27 10.73 -13.17
N VAL A 116 3.69 9.56 -13.29
CA VAL A 116 4.41 8.31 -13.59
C VAL A 116 3.93 7.68 -14.91
N PRO A 117 4.84 7.05 -15.66
CA PRO A 117 4.47 6.29 -16.85
C PRO A 117 3.64 5.06 -16.47
N VAL A 118 2.60 4.75 -17.25
CA VAL A 118 1.73 3.59 -17.02
C VAL A 118 1.70 2.71 -18.26
N ALA A 119 2.17 1.48 -18.11
CA ALA A 119 1.96 0.39 -19.05
C ALA A 119 0.78 -0.45 -18.59
N PHE A 120 0.02 -1.03 -19.52
CA PHE A 120 -1.10 -1.89 -19.17
C PHE A 120 -1.32 -2.96 -20.25
N THR A 121 -1.96 -4.05 -19.87
CA THR A 121 -2.47 -5.07 -20.79
C THR A 121 -3.99 -5.06 -20.83
N THR A 122 -4.54 -5.55 -21.93
CA THR A 122 -5.98 -5.69 -22.12
C THR A 122 -6.30 -7.15 -22.32
N ASN A 123 -7.25 -7.67 -21.54
CA ASN A 123 -7.69 -9.04 -21.67
C ASN A 123 -8.36 -9.24 -23.03
N PRO A 124 -7.91 -10.19 -23.87
CA PRO A 124 -8.42 -10.34 -25.23
C PRO A 124 -9.90 -10.76 -25.29
N ARG A 125 -10.41 -11.40 -24.22
CA ARG A 125 -11.80 -11.85 -24.14
C ARG A 125 -12.74 -10.74 -23.67
N THR A 126 -12.40 -10.08 -22.57
CA THR A 126 -13.28 -9.04 -21.99
C THR A 126 -13.06 -7.67 -22.61
N ARG A 127 -11.92 -7.45 -23.29
CA ARG A 127 -11.44 -6.15 -23.78
C ARG A 127 -11.24 -5.12 -22.68
N GLU A 128 -11.12 -5.57 -21.44
CA GLU A 128 -10.88 -4.73 -20.27
C GLU A 128 -9.39 -4.76 -19.90
N ILE A 129 -8.91 -3.66 -19.31
CA ILE A 129 -7.57 -3.61 -18.74
C ILE A 129 -7.49 -4.58 -17.56
N ASP A 130 -6.55 -5.52 -17.61
CA ASP A 130 -6.36 -6.54 -16.57
C ASP A 130 -5.22 -6.19 -15.61
N TYR A 131 -4.07 -5.76 -16.14
CA TYR A 131 -2.88 -5.38 -15.35
C TYR A 131 -2.40 -3.98 -15.70
N MET A 132 -1.91 -3.24 -14.70
CA MET A 132 -1.32 -1.91 -14.86
C MET A 132 0.01 -1.85 -14.12
N HIS A 133 1.07 -1.41 -14.78
CA HIS A 133 2.42 -1.33 -14.22
C HIS A 133 3.03 0.05 -14.44
N SER A 134 3.86 0.48 -13.50
CA SER A 134 4.66 1.69 -13.58
C SER A 134 6.04 1.43 -12.98
N THR A 135 7.08 2.01 -13.58
CA THR A 135 8.43 2.07 -12.97
C THR A 135 8.52 3.08 -11.84
N MET A 136 7.46 3.87 -11.61
CA MET A 136 7.34 4.90 -10.57
C MET A 136 8.39 6.03 -10.66
N GLU A 137 9.06 6.15 -11.80
CA GLU A 137 9.95 7.28 -12.08
C GLU A 137 9.15 8.49 -12.56
N LEU A 138 9.44 9.67 -12.00
CA LEU A 138 8.68 10.88 -12.32
C LEU A 138 8.95 11.35 -13.74
N LEU A 139 7.88 11.58 -14.49
CA LEU A 139 7.84 12.15 -15.82
C LEU A 139 6.98 13.40 -15.79
N SER A 140 7.48 14.50 -16.35
CA SER A 140 6.74 15.77 -16.39
C SER A 140 5.68 15.77 -17.48
N ARG A 141 4.68 16.65 -17.32
CA ARG A 141 3.62 16.86 -18.31
C ARG A 141 4.21 17.22 -19.67
N SER A 142 5.18 18.13 -19.73
CA SER A 142 5.80 18.56 -20.99
C SER A 142 6.54 17.42 -21.67
N ALA A 143 7.28 16.60 -20.91
CA ALA A 143 7.95 15.41 -21.44
C ALA A 143 6.96 14.42 -22.07
N TYR A 144 5.84 14.17 -21.40
CA TYR A 144 4.82 13.23 -21.88
C TYR A 144 3.99 13.77 -23.05
N ALA A 145 3.47 14.99 -22.93
CA ALA A 145 2.49 15.55 -23.86
C ALA A 145 3.16 16.23 -25.05
N ASP A 146 4.19 17.03 -24.79
CA ASP A 146 4.78 17.95 -25.78
C ASP A 146 5.98 17.27 -26.46
N ALA A 147 6.91 16.69 -25.69
CA ALA A 147 8.07 15.95 -26.21
C ALA A 147 7.77 14.49 -26.59
N ARG A 148 6.54 14.02 -26.34
CA ARG A 148 6.06 12.67 -26.71
C ARG A 148 6.94 11.51 -26.23
N VAL A 149 7.55 11.63 -25.05
CA VAL A 149 8.32 10.53 -24.44
C VAL A 149 7.40 9.32 -24.18
N ARG A 150 7.79 8.14 -24.65
CA ARG A 150 7.02 6.87 -24.53
C ARG A 150 7.87 5.70 -24.02
N THR A 151 9.09 5.98 -23.56
CA THR A 151 9.99 5.02 -22.93
C THR A 151 10.46 5.55 -21.58
N THR A 152 10.60 4.65 -20.60
CA THR A 152 11.13 4.99 -19.27
C THR A 152 12.65 5.19 -19.31
N ALA A 153 13.26 5.60 -18.20
CA ALA A 153 14.73 5.69 -18.10
C ALA A 153 15.42 4.34 -18.32
N TRP A 154 14.68 3.24 -18.13
CA TRP A 154 15.11 1.85 -18.35
C TRP A 154 14.69 1.30 -19.73
N ASN A 155 14.31 2.18 -20.66
CA ASN A 155 13.89 1.83 -22.03
C ASN A 155 12.62 0.95 -22.10
N GLU A 156 11.75 0.99 -21.09
CA GLU A 156 10.49 0.26 -21.10
C GLU A 156 9.38 1.09 -21.76
N ARG A 157 8.58 0.49 -22.65
CA ARG A 157 7.47 1.19 -23.31
C ARG A 157 6.28 1.34 -22.35
N PHE A 158 5.64 2.49 -22.42
CA PHE A 158 4.38 2.77 -21.70
C PHE A 158 3.37 3.49 -22.60
N ALA A 159 2.09 3.39 -22.26
CA ALA A 159 1.00 3.88 -23.10
C ALA A 159 0.25 5.06 -22.49
N ALA A 160 0.30 5.22 -21.17
CA ALA A 160 -0.41 6.25 -20.44
C ALA A 160 0.49 6.95 -19.41
N TRP A 161 -0.01 8.01 -18.81
CA TRP A 161 0.68 8.77 -17.77
C TRP A 161 -0.30 9.18 -16.69
N LEU A 162 0.10 8.99 -15.43
CA LEU A 162 -0.73 9.27 -14.26
C LEU A 162 -0.02 10.29 -13.36
N PRO A 163 -0.50 11.54 -13.27
CA PRO A 163 0.00 12.48 -12.27
C PRO A 163 -0.16 11.94 -10.85
N LEU A 164 0.80 12.26 -9.98
CA LEU A 164 0.78 11.86 -8.56
C LEU A 164 0.31 13.01 -7.67
N TYR A 165 0.18 12.74 -6.38
CA TYR A 165 0.12 13.77 -5.34
C TYR A 165 1.54 13.93 -4.76
N LEU A 166 2.16 15.09 -4.96
CA LEU A 166 3.45 15.41 -4.34
C LEU A 166 3.30 16.48 -3.26
N THR A 167 2.57 17.55 -3.56
CA THR A 167 2.18 18.61 -2.63
C THR A 167 0.73 19.02 -2.93
N ALA A 168 0.12 19.81 -2.03
CA ALA A 168 -1.23 20.31 -2.25
C ALA A 168 -1.33 21.17 -3.52
N ASP A 169 -0.38 22.10 -3.74
CA ASP A 169 -0.31 22.91 -4.96
C ASP A 169 -0.18 22.04 -6.22
N HIS A 170 0.78 21.11 -6.21
CA HIS A 170 1.00 20.20 -7.32
C HIS A 170 -0.26 19.38 -7.62
N PHE A 171 -0.99 18.92 -6.59
CA PHE A 171 -2.23 18.18 -6.76
C PHE A 171 -3.34 19.01 -7.42
N GLU A 172 -3.51 20.28 -7.06
CA GLU A 172 -4.50 21.13 -7.73
C GLU A 172 -4.18 21.28 -9.22
N ARG A 173 -2.91 21.53 -9.56
CA ARG A 173 -2.47 21.60 -10.96
C ARG A 173 -2.59 20.26 -11.69
N ALA A 174 -2.36 19.15 -10.98
CA ALA A 174 -2.44 17.80 -11.50
C ALA A 174 -3.87 17.31 -11.72
N LEU A 175 -4.86 17.85 -10.99
CA LEU A 175 -6.21 17.29 -10.92
C LEU A 175 -6.90 17.13 -12.28
N PRO A 176 -6.87 18.10 -13.22
CA PRO A 176 -7.44 17.92 -14.55
C PRO A 176 -6.81 16.75 -15.32
N HIS A 177 -5.48 16.58 -15.17
CA HIS A 177 -4.74 15.49 -15.80
C HIS A 177 -5.02 14.13 -15.13
N ILE A 178 -5.21 14.10 -13.81
CA ILE A 178 -5.60 12.88 -13.07
C ILE A 178 -6.97 12.42 -13.55
N ARG A 179 -7.94 13.34 -13.69
CA ARG A 179 -9.28 13.03 -14.22
C ARG A 179 -9.20 12.42 -15.62
N ALA A 180 -8.43 13.03 -16.51
CA ALA A 180 -8.22 12.54 -17.87
C ALA A 180 -7.55 11.16 -17.89
N ALA A 181 -6.53 10.94 -17.04
CA ALA A 181 -5.85 9.66 -16.91
C ALA A 181 -6.81 8.57 -16.41
N CYS A 182 -7.60 8.83 -15.37
CA CYS A 182 -8.58 7.88 -14.86
C CYS A 182 -9.68 7.56 -15.87
N LEU A 183 -10.12 8.55 -16.66
CA LEU A 183 -11.08 8.33 -17.75
C LEU A 183 -10.49 7.45 -18.87
N GLY A 184 -9.22 7.67 -19.23
CA GLY A 184 -8.52 6.87 -20.24
C GLY A 184 -8.24 5.44 -19.77
N LEU A 185 -7.88 5.28 -18.50
CA LEU A 185 -7.47 4.01 -17.89
C LEU A 185 -8.61 3.21 -17.25
N SER A 186 -9.81 3.77 -17.10
CA SER A 186 -10.96 3.00 -16.65
C SER A 186 -11.37 2.02 -17.74
N SER A 187 -11.47 0.75 -17.38
CA SER A 187 -11.80 -0.33 -18.30
C SER A 187 -13.30 -0.64 -18.36
N GLU A 188 -14.10 -0.05 -17.48
CA GLU A 188 -15.49 -0.46 -17.33
C GLU A 188 -16.37 0.04 -18.49
N SER A 189 -17.46 -0.70 -18.69
CA SER A 189 -18.62 -0.43 -19.56
C SER A 189 -19.38 0.88 -19.21
N ARG A 190 -18.67 1.85 -18.62
CA ARG A 190 -19.17 3.17 -18.29
C ARG A 190 -19.22 4.00 -19.56
N ASP A 191 -20.31 4.73 -19.72
CA ASP A 191 -20.41 5.68 -20.80
C ASP A 191 -19.38 6.81 -20.62
N LYS A 192 -18.24 6.68 -21.30
CA LYS A 192 -17.17 7.67 -21.25
C LYS A 192 -17.58 9.02 -21.87
N ARG A 193 -18.72 9.09 -22.58
CA ARG A 193 -19.26 10.33 -23.14
C ARG A 193 -19.63 11.34 -22.04
N GLY A 194 -19.97 10.86 -20.83
CA GLY A 194 -20.26 11.70 -19.67
C GLY A 194 -19.04 12.37 -19.03
N GLY A 195 -17.82 12.01 -19.43
CA GLY A 195 -16.58 12.51 -18.84
C GLY A 195 -16.16 11.76 -17.58
N PHE A 196 -15.36 12.41 -16.73
CA PHE A 196 -14.79 11.78 -15.54
C PHE A 196 -15.82 11.61 -14.41
N GLU A 197 -15.96 10.39 -13.93
CA GLU A 197 -16.69 10.05 -12.71
C GLU A 197 -15.70 9.62 -11.61
N PRO A 198 -15.84 10.08 -10.35
CA PRO A 198 -14.89 9.77 -9.28
C PRO A 198 -14.64 8.27 -9.06
N GLU A 199 -15.63 7.41 -9.25
CA GLU A 199 -15.51 5.97 -9.08
C GLU A 199 -14.60 5.30 -10.12
N MET A 200 -14.28 5.97 -11.25
CA MET A 200 -13.26 5.49 -12.20
C MET A 200 -11.88 5.35 -11.53
N VAL A 201 -11.63 6.03 -10.41
CA VAL A 201 -10.42 5.86 -9.60
C VAL A 201 -10.29 4.43 -9.09
N LEU A 202 -11.41 3.74 -8.82
CA LEU A 202 -11.43 2.35 -8.33
C LEU A 202 -11.00 1.33 -9.40
N ASP A 203 -11.05 1.70 -10.68
CA ASP A 203 -10.59 0.87 -11.79
C ASP A 203 -9.07 0.94 -11.98
N VAL A 204 -8.46 2.02 -11.50
CA VAL A 204 -7.08 2.42 -11.79
C VAL A 204 -6.17 2.22 -10.58
N LEU A 205 -6.39 2.93 -9.49
CA LEU A 205 -5.44 2.92 -8.37
C LEU A 205 -5.35 1.55 -7.68
N PRO A 206 -6.46 0.88 -7.33
CA PRO A 206 -6.38 -0.44 -6.73
C PRO A 206 -5.72 -1.48 -7.65
N ARG A 207 -5.90 -1.35 -8.98
CA ARG A 207 -5.29 -2.24 -9.97
C ARG A 207 -3.79 -2.00 -10.13
N LEU A 208 -3.35 -0.75 -10.18
CA LEU A 208 -1.92 -0.38 -10.15
C LEU A 208 -1.26 -0.89 -8.87
N MET A 209 -1.87 -0.63 -7.72
CA MET A 209 -1.37 -1.08 -6.41
C MET A 209 -1.29 -2.61 -6.36
N ASN A 210 -2.34 -3.32 -6.74
CA ASN A 210 -2.34 -4.78 -6.78
C ASN A 210 -1.28 -5.35 -7.73
N THR A 211 -1.19 -4.85 -8.96
CA THR A 211 -0.20 -5.34 -9.93
C THR A 211 1.22 -5.12 -9.43
N MET A 212 1.50 -3.99 -8.76
CA MET A 212 2.79 -3.76 -8.10
C MET A 212 3.10 -4.82 -7.05
N VAL A 213 2.12 -5.21 -6.23
CA VAL A 213 2.30 -6.28 -5.23
C VAL A 213 2.53 -7.64 -5.89
N VAL A 214 1.79 -7.96 -6.95
CA VAL A 214 1.98 -9.21 -7.70
C VAL A 214 3.42 -9.32 -8.19
N LEU A 215 3.96 -8.26 -8.81
CA LEU A 215 5.33 -8.26 -9.31
C LEU A 215 6.39 -8.34 -8.19
N ILE A 216 6.13 -7.74 -7.03
CA ILE A 216 7.04 -7.88 -5.88
C ILE A 216 7.01 -9.30 -5.32
N ALA A 217 5.82 -9.91 -5.24
CA ALA A 217 5.63 -11.25 -4.68
C ALA A 217 6.20 -12.36 -5.57
N ASP A 218 6.18 -12.14 -6.88
CA ASP A 218 6.72 -13.03 -7.91
C ASP A 218 8.14 -12.64 -8.36
N ASN A 219 8.82 -11.73 -7.64
CA ASN A 219 10.18 -11.24 -7.92
C ASN A 219 10.40 -10.47 -9.24
N GLY A 220 9.35 -10.17 -10.02
CA GLY A 220 9.45 -9.32 -11.21
C GLY A 220 9.74 -7.84 -10.94
N VAL A 221 9.61 -7.41 -9.67
CA VAL A 221 10.08 -6.12 -9.17
C VAL A 221 10.86 -6.35 -7.87
N ALA A 222 12.01 -5.70 -7.74
CA ALA A 222 12.86 -5.82 -6.56
C ALA A 222 12.16 -5.31 -5.28
N LYS A 223 12.26 -6.11 -4.21
CA LYS A 223 11.83 -5.77 -2.84
C LYS A 223 12.71 -4.66 -2.26
N SER A 224 12.38 -3.42 -2.60
CA SER A 224 13.22 -2.24 -2.34
C SER A 224 12.45 -1.10 -1.69
N SER A 225 13.18 -0.15 -1.09
CA SER A 225 12.60 1.10 -0.57
C SER A 225 11.89 1.89 -1.66
N ALA A 226 12.43 1.90 -2.88
CA ALA A 226 11.85 2.60 -4.02
C ALA A 226 10.48 2.00 -4.41
N ALA A 227 10.35 0.67 -4.41
CA ALA A 227 9.06 0.03 -4.65
C ALA A 227 8.03 0.38 -3.56
N ILE A 228 8.44 0.46 -2.29
CA ILE A 228 7.53 0.87 -1.21
C ILE A 228 7.14 2.35 -1.34
N ASP A 229 8.08 3.22 -1.68
CA ASP A 229 7.80 4.63 -1.92
C ASP A 229 6.79 4.78 -3.06
N GLY A 230 6.96 4.06 -4.17
CA GLY A 230 6.00 4.05 -5.28
C GLY A 230 4.60 3.59 -4.85
N TYR A 231 4.50 2.50 -4.09
CA TYR A 231 3.20 2.04 -3.55
C TYR A 231 2.56 3.10 -2.64
N CYS A 232 3.37 3.79 -1.82
CA CYS A 232 2.92 4.85 -0.92
C CYS A 232 2.48 6.11 -1.66
N GLN A 233 3.13 6.47 -2.76
CA GLN A 233 2.73 7.59 -3.61
C GLN A 233 1.36 7.33 -4.25
N LEU A 234 1.11 6.10 -4.73
CA LEU A 234 -0.22 5.68 -5.22
C LEU A 234 -1.28 5.73 -4.12
N HIS A 235 -0.95 5.24 -2.93
CA HIS A 235 -1.85 5.31 -1.78
C HIS A 235 -2.15 6.76 -1.38
N ARG A 236 -1.14 7.64 -1.38
CA ARG A 236 -1.34 9.06 -1.06
C ARG A 236 -2.27 9.75 -2.05
N LEU A 237 -2.10 9.46 -3.34
CA LEU A 237 -3.02 9.91 -4.38
C LEU A 237 -4.44 9.39 -4.13
N PHE A 238 -4.58 8.12 -3.74
CA PHE A 238 -5.89 7.53 -3.42
C PHE A 238 -6.57 8.24 -2.24
N ILE A 239 -5.83 8.50 -1.15
CA ILE A 239 -6.33 9.30 -0.02
C ILE A 239 -6.78 10.69 -0.49
N ALA A 240 -5.98 11.37 -1.33
CA ALA A 240 -6.30 12.72 -1.83
C ALA A 240 -7.63 12.74 -2.59
N LEU A 241 -7.84 11.74 -3.45
CA LEU A 241 -9.04 11.63 -4.26
C LEU A 241 -10.27 11.27 -3.41
N CYS A 242 -10.13 10.41 -2.39
CA CYS A 242 -11.20 10.14 -1.43
C CYS A 242 -11.57 11.40 -0.61
N GLN A 243 -10.59 12.21 -0.21
CA GLN A 243 -10.82 13.48 0.47
C GLN A 243 -11.47 14.53 -0.45
N ARG A 244 -11.07 14.58 -1.73
CA ARG A 244 -11.65 15.48 -2.74
C ARG A 244 -13.08 15.10 -3.12
N TYR A 245 -13.35 13.81 -3.28
CA TYR A 245 -14.64 13.31 -3.77
C TYR A 245 -15.32 12.43 -2.72
N ARG A 246 -16.24 13.03 -1.95
CA ARG A 246 -17.03 12.29 -0.94
C ARG A 246 -17.78 11.10 -1.52
N ARG A 247 -18.21 11.19 -2.79
CA ARG A 247 -18.85 10.09 -3.52
C ARG A 247 -17.93 8.88 -3.71
N LEU A 248 -16.64 9.10 -3.99
CA LEU A 248 -15.64 8.02 -4.06
C LEU A 248 -15.43 7.36 -2.70
N ALA A 249 -15.26 8.16 -1.64
CA ALA A 249 -15.12 7.63 -0.27
C ALA A 249 -16.36 6.82 0.17
N ALA A 250 -17.56 7.28 -0.20
CA ALA A 250 -18.80 6.55 0.04
C ALA A 250 -18.85 5.23 -0.74
N ALA A 251 -18.45 5.22 -2.01
CA ALA A 251 -18.38 4.01 -2.83
C ALA A 251 -17.42 2.96 -2.22
N VAL A 252 -16.24 3.38 -1.78
CA VAL A 252 -15.30 2.51 -1.04
C VAL A 252 -15.97 1.90 0.18
N ARG A 253 -16.57 2.74 1.05
CA ARG A 253 -17.21 2.27 2.29
C ARG A 253 -18.35 1.29 1.99
N SER A 254 -19.15 1.56 0.97
CA SER A 254 -20.25 0.69 0.55
C SER A 254 -19.76 -0.68 0.07
N GLN A 255 -18.68 -0.74 -0.72
CA GLN A 255 -18.09 -2.00 -1.15
C GLN A 255 -17.54 -2.82 0.02
N VAL A 256 -16.82 -2.18 0.94
CA VAL A 256 -16.28 -2.83 2.15
C VAL A 256 -17.40 -3.34 3.06
N ALA A 257 -18.43 -2.53 3.31
CA ALA A 257 -19.58 -2.90 4.13
C ALA A 257 -20.38 -4.06 3.51
N ALA A 258 -20.57 -4.04 2.19
CA ALA A 258 -21.23 -5.12 1.47
C ALA A 258 -20.47 -6.44 1.58
N PHE A 259 -19.14 -6.41 1.40
CA PHE A 259 -18.25 -7.57 1.55
C PHE A 259 -18.35 -8.20 2.96
N LEU A 260 -18.37 -7.36 4.00
CA LEU A 260 -18.52 -7.81 5.39
C LEU A 260 -19.88 -8.44 5.64
N ARG A 261 -20.95 -7.75 5.24
CA ARG A 261 -22.33 -8.10 5.60
C ARG A 261 -22.83 -9.40 5.00
N ASP A 262 -22.50 -9.69 3.73
CA ASP A 262 -23.10 -10.82 3.01
C ASP A 262 -22.09 -11.51 2.10
N ALA A 263 -22.00 -12.84 2.25
CA ALA A 263 -21.07 -13.69 1.52
C ALA A 263 -21.22 -13.61 0.00
N LYS A 264 -22.41 -13.25 -0.52
CA LYS A 264 -22.62 -13.09 -1.97
C LYS A 264 -21.74 -12.00 -2.58
N TYR A 265 -21.46 -10.93 -1.82
CA TYR A 265 -20.61 -9.82 -2.28
C TYR A 265 -19.11 -10.16 -2.25
N ARG A 266 -18.73 -11.28 -1.63
CA ARG A 266 -17.36 -11.77 -1.60
C ARG A 266 -16.99 -12.53 -2.87
N THR A 267 -17.98 -12.91 -3.69
CA THR A 267 -17.76 -13.72 -4.89
C THR A 267 -17.10 -12.93 -6.03
N LYS A 268 -16.52 -13.62 -7.03
CA LYS A 268 -15.96 -12.97 -8.23
C LYS A 268 -16.96 -12.11 -9.02
N ALA A 269 -18.27 -12.32 -8.84
CA ALA A 269 -19.29 -11.50 -9.48
C ALA A 269 -19.36 -10.07 -8.92
N HIS A 270 -19.09 -9.90 -7.62
CA HIS A 270 -19.20 -8.59 -6.94
C HIS A 270 -17.85 -8.04 -6.51
N THR A 271 -16.89 -8.91 -6.21
CA THR A 271 -15.50 -8.56 -5.90
C THR A 271 -14.57 -9.34 -6.85
N PRO A 272 -14.40 -8.93 -8.12
CA PRO A 272 -13.67 -9.73 -9.11
C PRO A 272 -12.24 -10.09 -8.70
N SER A 273 -11.54 -9.16 -8.04
CA SER A 273 -10.18 -9.34 -7.56
C SER A 273 -10.07 -8.98 -6.08
N LEU A 274 -9.68 -9.94 -5.22
CA LEU A 274 -9.35 -9.65 -3.82
C LEU A 274 -8.11 -8.75 -3.70
N GLY A 275 -7.16 -8.89 -4.62
CA GLY A 275 -5.98 -8.03 -4.69
C GLY A 275 -6.35 -6.58 -4.99
N ASN A 276 -7.33 -6.33 -5.85
CA ASN A 276 -7.84 -4.98 -6.06
C ASN A 276 -8.72 -4.51 -4.89
N PHE A 277 -9.37 -5.41 -4.15
CA PHE A 277 -10.18 -5.06 -2.99
C PHE A 277 -9.35 -4.63 -1.77
N LEU A 278 -8.20 -5.26 -1.51
CA LEU A 278 -7.35 -4.97 -0.36
C LEU A 278 -6.89 -3.49 -0.26
N PRO A 279 -6.48 -2.82 -1.35
CA PRO A 279 -6.21 -1.38 -1.35
C PRO A 279 -7.37 -0.50 -0.87
N LEU A 280 -8.64 -0.90 -1.08
CA LEU A 280 -9.78 -0.11 -0.61
C LEU A 280 -9.80 0.00 0.91
N LEU A 281 -9.32 -1.04 1.61
CA LEU A 281 -9.26 -1.06 3.07
C LEU A 281 -8.33 0.03 3.62
N SER A 282 -7.28 0.37 2.87
CA SER A 282 -6.30 1.41 3.26
C SER A 282 -6.89 2.82 3.28
N VAL A 283 -8.00 3.04 2.59
CA VAL A 283 -8.74 4.31 2.53
C VAL A 283 -10.14 4.22 3.13
N CYS A 284 -10.45 3.13 3.85
CA CYS A 284 -11.71 2.95 4.58
C CYS A 284 -11.47 3.17 6.08
N GLU A 285 -11.82 4.35 6.59
CA GLU A 285 -11.66 4.71 8.00
C GLU A 285 -12.48 3.84 8.95
N GLY A 286 -11.92 3.56 10.13
CA GLY A 286 -12.63 2.91 11.22
C GLY A 286 -12.85 1.41 11.02
N LEU A 287 -12.02 0.74 10.19
CA LEU A 287 -12.12 -0.69 9.93
C LEU A 287 -10.96 -1.45 10.61
N PRO A 288 -11.18 -2.10 11.78
CA PRO A 288 -10.17 -2.96 12.37
C PRO A 288 -9.94 -4.20 11.50
N TRP A 289 -8.68 -4.51 11.22
CA TRP A 289 -8.31 -5.68 10.41
C TRP A 289 -8.97 -6.99 10.88
N ALA A 290 -9.05 -7.20 12.19
CA ALA A 290 -9.66 -8.39 12.79
C ALA A 290 -11.13 -8.62 12.38
N THR A 291 -11.86 -7.56 12.00
CA THR A 291 -13.27 -7.67 11.57
C THR A 291 -13.43 -8.29 10.18
N ILE A 292 -12.47 -8.05 9.29
CA ILE A 292 -12.55 -8.44 7.88
C ILE A 292 -11.65 -9.63 7.53
N ALA A 293 -10.57 -9.83 8.29
CA ALA A 293 -9.58 -10.88 8.04
C ALA A 293 -10.19 -12.28 7.89
N PRO A 294 -11.12 -12.75 8.75
CA PRO A 294 -11.67 -14.10 8.61
C PRO A 294 -12.43 -14.30 7.29
N ALA A 295 -13.21 -13.29 6.88
CA ALA A 295 -13.98 -13.34 5.64
C ALA A 295 -13.08 -13.31 4.40
N LEU A 296 -12.00 -12.53 4.42
CA LEU A 296 -11.03 -12.46 3.33
C LEU A 296 -10.20 -13.75 3.20
N VAL A 297 -9.74 -14.31 4.31
CA VAL A 297 -8.96 -15.57 4.30
C VAL A 297 -9.82 -16.76 3.86
N ALA A 298 -11.07 -16.83 4.31
CA ALA A 298 -11.98 -17.87 3.84
C ALA A 298 -12.22 -17.76 2.32
N GLU A 299 -12.51 -16.55 1.82
CA GLU A 299 -12.72 -16.32 0.39
C GLU A 299 -11.43 -16.53 -0.44
N SER A 300 -10.25 -16.23 0.11
CA SER A 300 -8.99 -16.49 -0.58
C SER A 300 -8.73 -17.99 -0.74
N PHE A 301 -9.04 -18.80 0.26
CA PHE A 301 -8.96 -20.26 0.17
C PHE A 301 -9.92 -20.81 -0.89
N ASP A 302 -11.18 -20.37 -0.90
CA ASP A 302 -12.16 -20.79 -1.91
C ASP A 302 -11.68 -20.47 -3.34
N ARG A 303 -11.11 -19.28 -3.55
CA ARG A 303 -10.56 -18.85 -4.86
C ARG A 303 -9.28 -19.57 -5.23
N ALA A 304 -8.46 -19.95 -4.25
CA ALA A 304 -7.17 -20.59 -4.46
C ALA A 304 -7.29 -22.01 -5.02
N VAL A 305 -8.42 -22.69 -4.79
CA VAL A 305 -8.66 -24.07 -5.25
C VAL A 305 -8.34 -24.28 -6.73
N ILE A 306 -8.65 -23.31 -7.60
CA ILE A 306 -8.34 -23.43 -9.04
C ILE A 306 -6.83 -23.57 -9.30
N TRP A 307 -6.00 -22.86 -8.53
CA TRP A 307 -4.55 -22.92 -8.64
C TRP A 307 -3.99 -24.18 -8.00
N VAL A 308 -4.54 -24.55 -6.84
CA VAL A 308 -4.21 -25.79 -6.14
C VAL A 308 -4.47 -27.00 -7.04
N CYS A 309 -5.64 -27.08 -7.66
CA CYS A 309 -6.01 -28.19 -8.54
C CYS A 309 -5.30 -28.14 -9.90
N ARG A 310 -4.84 -26.96 -10.35
CA ARG A 310 -3.93 -26.86 -11.50
C ARG A 310 -2.61 -27.58 -11.25
N LYS A 311 -2.03 -27.45 -10.06
CA LYS A 311 -0.77 -28.12 -9.69
C LYS A 311 -1.00 -29.56 -9.21
N HIS A 312 -2.13 -29.80 -8.54
CA HIS A 312 -2.46 -31.06 -7.87
C HIS A 312 -3.94 -31.42 -8.06
N ALA A 313 -4.32 -31.86 -9.26
CA ALA A 313 -5.72 -32.13 -9.64
C ALA A 313 -6.46 -33.10 -8.71
N ALA A 314 -5.75 -34.06 -8.10
CA ALA A 314 -6.32 -35.01 -7.16
C ALA A 314 -6.99 -34.35 -5.93
N LEU A 315 -6.54 -33.14 -5.54
CA LEU A 315 -7.08 -32.41 -4.38
C LEU A 315 -8.51 -31.88 -4.60
N ALA A 316 -9.01 -31.86 -5.84
CA ALA A 316 -10.41 -31.53 -6.16
C ALA A 316 -11.40 -32.56 -5.61
N ASN A 317 -10.96 -33.79 -5.40
CA ASN A 317 -11.80 -34.85 -4.85
C ASN A 317 -11.75 -34.81 -3.33
N VAL A 318 -12.84 -34.34 -2.71
CA VAL A 318 -13.02 -34.40 -1.27
C VAL A 318 -14.00 -35.52 -0.98
N SER A 319 -13.52 -36.64 -0.42
CA SER A 319 -14.42 -37.74 -0.02
C SER A 319 -15.31 -37.30 1.13
N ALA A 320 -16.53 -37.84 1.18
CA ALA A 320 -17.51 -37.50 2.21
C ALA A 320 -17.16 -38.09 3.60
N SER A 321 -16.14 -38.96 3.73
CA SER A 321 -15.92 -39.79 4.92
C SER A 321 -14.63 -39.52 5.71
N ALA A 322 -13.82 -38.51 5.38
CA ALA A 322 -12.58 -38.25 6.13
C ALA A 322 -12.81 -37.58 7.50
N SER A 323 -14.05 -37.19 7.82
CA SER A 323 -14.42 -36.54 9.09
C SER A 323 -14.74 -37.52 10.23
N ALA A 324 -14.57 -38.83 10.05
CA ALA A 324 -14.87 -39.81 11.10
C ALA A 324 -13.97 -41.06 11.03
N SER A 325 -12.68 -40.90 11.34
CA SER A 325 -11.90 -42.04 11.85
C SER A 325 -10.74 -41.53 12.70
N GLY A 326 -10.84 -41.73 14.01
CA GLY A 326 -9.75 -41.62 14.98
C GLY A 326 -8.71 -42.73 14.78
N GLY A 327 -8.12 -42.80 13.59
CA GLY A 327 -6.95 -43.65 13.32
C GLY A 327 -5.70 -42.96 13.85
N ALA A 328 -4.91 -43.71 14.62
CA ALA A 328 -3.69 -43.28 15.30
C ALA A 328 -2.82 -42.34 14.45
N GLY A 329 -2.91 -41.04 14.73
CA GLY A 329 -2.05 -40.02 14.13
C GLY A 329 -0.64 -40.12 14.69
N GLY A 330 0.36 -39.95 13.83
CA GLY A 330 1.73 -39.69 14.27
C GLY A 330 1.84 -38.38 15.07
N ALA A 331 3.06 -37.96 15.39
CA ALA A 331 3.37 -36.83 16.28
C ALA A 331 2.66 -35.48 15.98
N SER A 332 2.04 -35.30 14.81
CA SER A 332 1.30 -34.09 14.40
C SER A 332 -0.24 -34.17 14.53
N GLY A 333 -0.81 -35.32 14.91
CA GLY A 333 -2.26 -35.49 15.11
C GLY A 333 -3.11 -35.47 13.82
N VAL A 334 -2.52 -35.65 12.65
CA VAL A 334 -3.18 -35.76 11.33
C VAL A 334 -2.71 -36.99 10.56
N SER A 335 -3.54 -37.50 9.64
CA SER A 335 -3.16 -38.61 8.75
C SER A 335 -2.18 -38.16 7.66
N ALA A 336 -1.48 -39.11 7.03
CA ALA A 336 -0.55 -38.82 5.93
C ALA A 336 -1.24 -38.08 4.76
N ALA A 337 -2.48 -38.45 4.43
CA ALA A 337 -3.27 -37.79 3.38
C ALA A 337 -3.65 -36.34 3.75
N GLN A 338 -3.96 -36.08 5.03
CA GLN A 338 -4.22 -34.73 5.51
C GLN A 338 -2.96 -33.86 5.47
N GLN A 339 -1.82 -34.42 5.89
CA GLN A 339 -0.53 -33.74 5.80
C GLN A 339 -0.17 -33.42 4.34
N GLU A 340 -0.35 -34.37 3.43
CA GLU A 340 -0.12 -34.17 2.00
C GLU A 340 -1.00 -33.05 1.42
N ARG A 341 -2.29 -32.97 1.79
CA ARG A 341 -3.18 -31.87 1.38
C ARG A 341 -2.68 -30.52 1.88
N LEU A 342 -2.24 -30.45 3.14
CA LEU A 342 -1.71 -29.22 3.74
C LEU A 342 -0.48 -28.73 2.98
N ASP A 343 0.46 -29.62 2.70
CA ASP A 343 1.73 -29.28 2.05
C ASP A 343 1.54 -28.89 0.58
N LYS A 344 0.77 -29.69 -0.17
CA LYS A 344 0.45 -29.40 -1.58
C LYS A 344 -0.35 -28.12 -1.76
N THR A 345 -1.27 -27.82 -0.83
CA THR A 345 -2.03 -26.57 -0.89
C THR A 345 -1.13 -25.36 -0.61
N LEU A 346 -0.24 -25.47 0.38
CA LEU A 346 0.70 -24.40 0.72
C LEU A 346 1.63 -24.10 -0.46
N ASP A 347 2.24 -25.13 -1.03
CA ASP A 347 3.10 -25.06 -2.21
C ASP A 347 2.39 -24.42 -3.42
N ALA A 348 1.15 -24.84 -3.72
CA ALA A 348 0.40 -24.28 -4.83
C ALA A 348 -0.13 -22.85 -4.60
N THR A 349 -0.11 -22.34 -3.36
CA THR A 349 -0.65 -21.02 -2.99
C THR A 349 0.43 -20.02 -2.56
N GLU A 350 1.71 -20.37 -2.68
CA GLU A 350 2.82 -19.57 -2.20
C GLU A 350 2.78 -18.11 -2.69
N VAL A 351 2.66 -17.89 -4.00
CA VAL A 351 2.60 -16.52 -4.58
C VAL A 351 1.36 -15.76 -4.09
N SER A 352 0.19 -16.39 -4.06
CA SER A 352 -1.03 -15.74 -3.55
C SER A 352 -0.93 -15.40 -2.06
N ASN A 353 -0.26 -16.23 -1.27
CA ASN A 353 -0.04 -15.99 0.15
C ASN A 353 0.92 -14.81 0.36
N ARG A 354 1.98 -14.71 -0.45
CA ARG A 354 2.90 -13.55 -0.45
C ARG A 354 2.21 -12.25 -0.81
N ILE A 355 1.37 -12.25 -1.86
CA ILE A 355 0.56 -11.09 -2.27
C ILE A 355 -0.34 -10.64 -1.11
N PHE A 356 -1.07 -11.59 -0.52
CA PHE A 356 -1.99 -11.32 0.57
C PHE A 356 -1.26 -10.78 1.81
N ALA A 357 -0.13 -11.41 2.18
CA ALA A 357 0.70 -10.99 3.29
C ALA A 357 1.28 -9.58 3.10
N PHE A 358 1.73 -9.22 1.89
CA PHE A 358 2.18 -7.87 1.57
C PHE A 358 1.09 -6.82 1.84
N HIS A 359 -0.11 -7.04 1.30
CA HIS A 359 -1.22 -6.11 1.49
C HIS A 359 -1.58 -5.98 2.97
N VAL A 360 -1.63 -7.09 3.72
CA VAL A 360 -1.94 -7.04 5.16
C VAL A 360 -0.84 -6.34 5.95
N ALA A 361 0.43 -6.58 5.63
CA ALA A 361 1.54 -5.87 6.25
C ALA A 361 1.46 -4.36 5.96
N PHE A 362 1.07 -3.95 4.75
CA PHE A 362 0.83 -2.54 4.44
C PHE A 362 -0.30 -1.95 5.30
N LEU A 363 -1.45 -2.62 5.36
CA LEU A 363 -2.60 -2.19 6.15
C LEU A 363 -2.28 -2.09 7.64
N ARG A 364 -1.38 -2.93 8.17
CA ARG A 364 -1.05 -2.92 9.61
C ARG A 364 0.10 -1.98 9.98
N ILE A 365 1.05 -1.73 9.06
CA ILE A 365 2.26 -0.94 9.33
C ILE A 365 2.14 0.50 8.82
N MET A 366 1.59 0.67 7.63
CA MET A 366 1.52 1.97 6.94
C MET A 366 0.14 2.61 7.08
N ALA A 367 -0.91 1.80 6.91
CA ALA A 367 -2.29 2.25 6.70
C ALA A 367 -3.29 1.64 7.69
N ASP A 368 -2.97 1.63 8.98
CA ASP A 368 -3.91 1.15 10.01
C ASP A 368 -5.01 2.20 10.24
N THR A 369 -6.10 2.06 9.49
CA THR A 369 -7.25 2.96 9.52
C THR A 369 -8.13 2.80 10.76
N SER A 370 -7.83 1.83 11.62
CA SER A 370 -8.53 1.63 12.90
C SER A 370 -7.98 2.53 14.01
N THR A 371 -6.70 2.87 13.95
CA THR A 371 -6.01 3.68 14.96
C THR A 371 -5.56 5.03 14.44
N THR A 372 -5.34 5.15 13.12
CA THR A 372 -4.80 6.37 12.50
C THR A 372 -5.81 6.94 11.51
N PRO A 373 -6.29 8.20 11.71
CA PRO A 373 -7.14 8.87 10.72
C PRO A 373 -6.41 9.09 9.39
N LEU A 374 -7.14 9.10 8.26
CA LEU A 374 -6.53 9.31 6.95
C LEU A 374 -5.86 10.68 6.82
N ALA A 375 -6.39 11.70 7.49
CA ALA A 375 -5.77 13.02 7.54
C ALA A 375 -4.34 12.97 8.14
N SER A 376 -4.15 12.19 9.20
CA SER A 376 -2.83 12.00 9.81
C SER A 376 -1.90 11.21 8.91
N MET A 377 -2.41 10.22 8.17
CA MET A 377 -1.62 9.50 7.17
C MET A 377 -1.20 10.41 6.03
N ALA A 378 -2.13 11.21 5.49
CA ALA A 378 -1.88 12.19 4.44
C ALA A 378 -0.80 13.19 4.87
N ALA A 379 -0.90 13.75 6.08
CA ALA A 379 0.10 14.70 6.59
C ALA A 379 1.52 14.11 6.64
N ARG A 380 1.67 12.82 6.99
CA ARG A 380 2.98 12.14 6.95
C ARG A 380 3.54 12.02 5.54
N TYR A 381 2.70 11.70 4.57
CA TYR A 381 3.11 11.62 3.18
C TYR A 381 3.44 12.99 2.59
N ASP A 382 2.66 14.01 2.92
CA ASP A 382 2.85 15.38 2.41
C ASP A 382 4.20 15.95 2.82
N LEU A 383 4.64 15.66 4.05
CA LEU A 383 5.97 16.04 4.53
C LEU A 383 7.12 15.43 3.70
N LEU A 384 6.87 14.30 3.03
CA LEU A 384 7.88 13.51 2.33
C LEU A 384 7.59 13.38 0.83
N TYR A 385 6.79 14.28 0.26
CA TYR A 385 6.40 14.28 -1.16
C TYR A 385 5.78 12.95 -1.63
N GLY A 386 4.91 12.37 -0.82
CA GLY A 386 4.24 11.08 -1.09
C GLY A 386 5.04 9.85 -0.66
N ASN A 387 6.30 10.00 -0.25
CA ASN A 387 7.14 8.88 0.18
C ASN A 387 6.86 8.43 1.61
N ALA A 388 7.23 7.20 1.94
CA ALA A 388 7.06 6.67 3.28
C ALA A 388 8.23 7.06 4.21
N PRO A 389 7.96 7.29 5.51
CA PRO A 389 9.00 7.44 6.51
C PRO A 389 9.94 6.21 6.54
N ARG A 390 11.25 6.45 6.59
CA ARG A 390 12.30 5.42 6.56
C ARG A 390 12.09 4.33 7.62
N ALA A 391 11.73 4.71 8.84
CA ALA A 391 11.47 3.75 9.92
C ALA A 391 10.33 2.78 9.57
N LEU A 392 9.26 3.28 8.94
CA LEU A 392 8.16 2.42 8.49
C LEU A 392 8.57 1.58 7.27
N LYS A 393 9.36 2.14 6.34
CA LYS A 393 9.91 1.37 5.21
C LYS A 393 10.74 0.18 5.65
N VAL A 394 11.64 0.38 6.62
CA VAL A 394 12.48 -0.70 7.17
C VAL A 394 11.60 -1.78 7.80
N ARG A 395 10.63 -1.40 8.64
CA ARG A 395 9.70 -2.34 9.25
C ARG A 395 8.87 -3.11 8.21
N PHE A 396 8.40 -2.43 7.18
CA PHE A 396 7.59 -3.03 6.12
C PHE A 396 8.42 -3.97 5.23
N LEU A 397 9.63 -3.58 4.84
CA LEU A 397 10.56 -4.47 4.11
C LEU A 397 10.88 -5.73 4.91
N ALA A 398 11.14 -5.60 6.22
CA ALA A 398 11.38 -6.74 7.08
C ALA A 398 10.17 -7.69 7.09
N ALA A 399 8.96 -7.14 7.20
CA ALA A 399 7.72 -7.93 7.16
C ALA A 399 7.53 -8.64 5.80
N ILE A 400 7.80 -7.97 4.68
CA ILE A 400 7.72 -8.58 3.34
C ILE A 400 8.75 -9.72 3.22
N ARG A 401 10.01 -9.46 3.56
CA ARG A 401 11.10 -10.46 3.45
C ARG A 401 10.84 -11.69 4.31
N ALA A 402 10.32 -11.52 5.52
CA ALA A 402 9.94 -12.64 6.39
C ALA A 402 8.89 -13.58 5.76
N THR A 403 8.09 -13.06 4.81
CA THR A 403 7.06 -13.85 4.10
C THR A 403 7.53 -14.42 2.77
N THR A 404 8.60 -13.86 2.18
CA THR A 404 9.04 -14.22 0.83
C THR A 404 10.36 -14.97 0.78
N ASP A 405 11.22 -14.80 1.78
CA ASP A 405 12.61 -15.30 1.75
C ASP A 405 12.78 -16.53 2.66
N GLU A 406 11.87 -16.74 3.61
CA GLU A 406 11.83 -17.93 4.47
C GLU A 406 10.98 -19.05 3.85
N ALA A 407 11.27 -20.30 4.22
CA ALA A 407 10.46 -21.45 3.82
C ALA A 407 8.99 -21.29 4.28
N ALA A 408 8.07 -21.42 3.33
CA ALA A 408 6.64 -21.28 3.56
C ALA A 408 6.15 -22.28 4.61
N SER A 409 5.29 -21.81 5.52
CA SER A 409 4.57 -22.66 6.47
C SER A 409 3.22 -22.05 6.81
N TRP A 410 2.24 -22.87 7.16
CA TRP A 410 0.93 -22.38 7.59
C TRP A 410 1.01 -21.45 8.81
N PRO A 411 1.77 -21.76 9.87
CA PRO A 411 1.94 -20.83 10.99
C PRO A 411 2.48 -19.46 10.56
N ARG A 412 3.46 -19.42 9.66
CA ARG A 412 4.00 -18.16 9.12
C ARG A 412 2.97 -17.39 8.32
N PHE A 413 2.23 -18.07 7.44
CA PHE A 413 1.15 -17.42 6.68
C PHE A 413 0.13 -16.78 7.62
N PHE A 414 -0.41 -17.53 8.58
CA PHE A 414 -1.40 -17.01 9.53
C PHE A 414 -0.83 -15.85 10.38
N ALA A 415 0.41 -15.96 10.86
CA ALA A 415 1.07 -14.88 11.60
C ALA A 415 1.23 -13.59 10.74
N SER A 416 1.62 -13.74 9.47
CA SER A 416 1.77 -12.61 8.54
C SER A 416 0.45 -11.86 8.32
N VAL A 417 -0.67 -12.59 8.29
CA VAL A 417 -2.00 -12.01 8.17
C VAL A 417 -2.62 -11.65 9.52
N GLY A 418 -1.86 -11.72 10.62
CA GLY A 418 -2.32 -11.32 11.96
C GLY A 418 -3.41 -12.21 12.54
N LEU A 419 -3.41 -13.50 12.18
CA LEU A 419 -4.36 -14.50 12.68
C LEU A 419 -3.60 -15.64 13.37
N VAL A 420 -4.31 -16.36 14.25
CA VAL A 420 -3.79 -17.58 14.86
C VAL A 420 -3.94 -18.73 13.87
N CYS A 421 -2.87 -19.49 13.66
CA CYS A 421 -2.92 -20.68 12.81
C CYS A 421 -3.83 -21.73 13.44
N PRO A 422 -4.85 -22.24 12.72
CA PRO A 422 -5.64 -23.37 13.19
C PRO A 422 -4.76 -24.61 13.39
N ALA A 423 -5.20 -25.51 14.28
CA ALA A 423 -4.61 -26.84 14.38
C ALA A 423 -4.66 -27.56 13.02
N PRO A 424 -3.65 -28.41 12.68
CA PRO A 424 -3.55 -29.03 11.36
C PRO A 424 -4.82 -29.72 10.87
N ALA A 425 -5.51 -30.48 11.73
CA ALA A 425 -6.77 -31.15 11.39
C ALA A 425 -7.88 -30.15 11.02
N ARG A 426 -8.00 -29.05 11.77
CA ARG A 426 -8.98 -27.99 11.48
C ARG A 426 -8.64 -27.25 10.20
N LEU A 427 -7.36 -26.97 9.95
CA LEU A 427 -6.93 -26.33 8.72
C LEU A 427 -7.21 -27.22 7.50
N CYS A 428 -6.93 -28.52 7.59
CA CYS A 428 -7.25 -29.49 6.55
C CYS A 428 -8.77 -29.48 6.24
N ALA A 429 -9.61 -29.52 7.27
CA ALA A 429 -11.07 -29.43 7.11
C ALA A 429 -11.52 -28.10 6.45
N MET A 430 -10.85 -26.98 6.78
CA MET A 430 -11.11 -25.69 6.11
C MET A 430 -10.76 -25.74 4.62
N LEU A 431 -9.63 -26.36 4.24
CA LEU A 431 -9.21 -26.50 2.85
C LEU A 431 -10.14 -27.43 2.05
N GLU A 432 -10.62 -28.51 2.67
CA GLU A 432 -11.65 -29.38 2.09
C GLU A 432 -12.96 -28.64 1.87
N GLN A 433 -13.39 -27.85 2.86
CA GLN A 433 -14.58 -27.01 2.73
C GLN A 433 -14.40 -25.96 1.63
N ALA A 434 -13.19 -25.41 1.47
CA ALA A 434 -12.90 -24.46 0.41
C ALA A 434 -13.09 -25.06 -0.98
N VAL A 435 -12.77 -26.34 -1.19
CA VAL A 435 -13.08 -27.05 -2.45
C VAL A 435 -14.58 -27.08 -2.69
N ARG A 436 -15.38 -27.49 -1.70
CA ARG A 436 -16.86 -27.52 -1.82
C ARG A 436 -17.44 -26.13 -2.12
N ASN A 437 -16.94 -25.10 -1.43
CA ASN A 437 -17.37 -23.72 -1.65
C ASN A 437 -16.97 -23.22 -3.04
N SER A 438 -15.78 -23.56 -3.51
CA SER A 438 -15.24 -23.19 -4.82
C SER A 438 -16.09 -23.78 -5.95
N GLU A 439 -16.55 -25.03 -5.80
CA GLU A 439 -17.50 -25.66 -6.72
C GLU A 439 -18.86 -24.96 -6.69
N ALA A 440 -19.42 -24.72 -5.50
CA ALA A 440 -20.71 -24.05 -5.33
C ALA A 440 -20.72 -22.62 -5.91
N LYS A 441 -19.61 -21.88 -5.76
CA LYS A 441 -19.38 -20.54 -6.33
C LYS A 441 -18.97 -20.57 -7.80
N ARG A 442 -18.84 -21.76 -8.40
CA ARG A 442 -18.45 -22.00 -9.80
C ARG A 442 -17.08 -21.43 -10.17
N TYR A 443 -16.14 -21.40 -9.22
CA TYR A 443 -14.75 -21.06 -9.49
C TYR A 443 -14.02 -22.19 -10.21
N HIS A 444 -14.44 -23.42 -9.97
CA HIS A 444 -14.14 -24.58 -10.79
C HIS A 444 -15.42 -25.41 -10.99
N ARG A 445 -15.33 -26.48 -11.79
CA ARG A 445 -16.44 -27.41 -12.03
C ARG A 445 -15.96 -28.84 -11.79
N ARG A 446 -16.86 -29.72 -11.36
CA ARG A 446 -16.58 -31.15 -11.27
C ARG A 446 -16.17 -31.70 -12.65
N GLY A 447 -15.08 -32.46 -12.70
CA GLY A 447 -14.53 -32.99 -13.95
C GLY A 447 -13.84 -31.95 -14.84
N MET A 448 -13.58 -30.74 -14.34
CA MET A 448 -12.80 -29.74 -15.07
C MET A 448 -11.39 -30.25 -15.37
N ASP A 449 -10.96 -30.12 -16.62
CA ASP A 449 -9.57 -30.32 -17.00
C ASP A 449 -8.72 -29.11 -16.56
N PHE A 450 -8.06 -29.25 -15.42
CA PHE A 450 -7.25 -28.19 -14.83
C PHE A 450 -5.98 -27.87 -15.64
N SER A 451 -5.53 -28.75 -16.54
CA SER A 451 -4.36 -28.49 -17.40
C SER A 451 -4.59 -27.33 -18.38
N ARG A 452 -5.86 -27.05 -18.70
CA ARG A 452 -6.24 -25.97 -19.63
C ARG A 452 -6.28 -24.59 -18.98
N VAL A 453 -6.15 -24.51 -17.65
CA VAL A 453 -6.13 -23.23 -16.93
C VAL A 453 -4.88 -22.45 -17.32
N HIS A 454 -5.07 -21.27 -17.93
CA HIS A 454 -4.01 -20.42 -18.52
C HIS A 454 -3.30 -21.01 -19.75
N ALA A 455 -3.87 -22.00 -20.44
CA ALA A 455 -3.30 -22.52 -21.70
C ALA A 455 -3.17 -21.43 -22.80
N SER A 456 -3.94 -20.35 -22.71
CA SER A 456 -3.86 -19.19 -23.61
C SER A 456 -2.74 -18.18 -23.26
N GLY A 457 -1.87 -18.51 -22.31
CA GLY A 457 -0.83 -17.61 -21.81
C GLY A 457 -1.29 -16.68 -20.69
N VAL A 458 -0.33 -15.96 -20.12
CA VAL A 458 -0.53 -14.92 -19.10
C VAL A 458 -0.09 -13.56 -19.65
N SER A 459 -0.55 -12.47 -19.02
CA SER A 459 -0.14 -11.11 -19.41
C SER A 459 1.39 -10.97 -19.41
N ASN A 460 1.93 -10.28 -20.42
CA ASN A 460 3.36 -10.01 -20.51
C ASN A 460 3.90 -9.19 -19.33
N ILE A 461 3.05 -8.41 -18.66
CA ILE A 461 3.42 -7.69 -17.43
C ILE A 461 3.78 -8.68 -16.34
N LEU A 462 3.06 -9.80 -16.23
CA LEU A 462 3.32 -10.83 -15.21
C LEU A 462 4.52 -11.72 -15.55
N LEU A 463 4.98 -11.75 -16.79
CA LEU A 463 6.16 -12.53 -17.21
C LEU A 463 7.51 -11.90 -16.78
N ARG A 464 7.48 -10.84 -15.96
CA ARG A 464 8.67 -10.19 -15.44
C ARG A 464 9.33 -10.95 -14.28
N GLY A 465 8.55 -11.77 -13.58
CA GLY A 465 8.96 -12.53 -12.39
C GLY A 465 9.74 -13.79 -12.69
#